data_AF-A0A317HBG3-F1
#
_entry.id   AF-A0A317HBG3-F1
#
_cell.length_a   1.000
_cell.length_b   1.000
_cell.length_c   1.000
_cell.angle_alpha   90.00
_cell.angle_beta   90.00
_cell.angle_gamma   90.00
#
_symmetry.space_group_name_H-M   'P 1'
#
loop_
_entity.id
_entity.type
_entity.pdbx_description
1 polymer ?
#
loop_
_entity_poly.entity_id
_entity_poly.type
_entity_poly.pdbx_seq_one_letter_code
_entity_poly.pdbx_strand_id
1 'polypeptide(L)'
;MKTMPLPLIICPSCGYHITAGALAFGSNEPNEGDISICLKCGHLSAFDANKRLRPLTDDEMIAVAGDPRVIQLQKARAKVIKP
;
A
#
# COMPACT_ATOMS: atom_id res chain seq x y z
N MET A 1 11.63 -24.18 -5.20
CA MET A 1 11.94 -22.80 -5.65
C MET A 1 12.26 -21.96 -4.41
N LYS A 2 13.43 -21.34 -4.34
CA LYS A 2 13.74 -20.37 -3.27
C LYS A 2 12.90 -19.12 -3.53
N THR A 3 12.00 -18.78 -2.60
CA THR A 3 11.27 -17.52 -2.62
C THR A 3 12.27 -16.38 -2.44
N MET A 4 12.52 -15.63 -3.50
CA MET A 4 13.29 -14.39 -3.41
C MET A 4 12.53 -13.45 -2.46
N PRO A 5 13.17 -12.91 -1.40
CA PRO A 5 12.50 -11.97 -0.52
C PRO A 5 12.09 -10.77 -1.37
N LEU A 6 10.82 -10.36 -1.27
CA LEU A 6 10.36 -9.11 -1.87
C LEU A 6 11.30 -7.99 -1.42
N PRO A 7 11.67 -7.04 -2.32
CA PRO A 7 12.48 -5.90 -1.94
C PRO A 7 11.84 -5.22 -0.74
N LEU A 8 12.66 -4.78 0.22
CA LEU A 8 12.18 -4.24 1.48
C LEU A 8 11.30 -3.02 1.23
N ILE A 9 10.00 -3.14 1.50
CA ILE A 9 9.02 -2.09 1.25
C ILE A 9 8.91 -1.22 2.52
N ILE A 10 9.17 0.08 2.40
CA ILE A 10 9.11 1.03 3.51
C ILE A 10 7.94 1.99 3.28
N CYS A 11 7.08 2.16 4.29
CA CYS A 11 6.06 3.19 4.23
C CYS A 11 6.71 4.58 4.25
N PRO A 12 6.48 5.46 3.26
CA PRO A 12 7.12 6.77 3.19
C PRO A 12 6.64 7.73 4.29
N SER A 13 5.50 7.44 4.93
CA SER A 13 4.94 8.29 5.99
C SER A 13 5.41 7.94 7.40
N CYS A 14 5.47 6.65 7.76
CA CYS A 14 5.80 6.24 9.14
C CYS A 14 7.06 5.38 9.27
N GLY A 15 7.75 5.09 8.16
CA GLY A 15 8.99 4.29 8.14
C GLY A 15 8.81 2.80 8.44
N TYR A 16 7.58 2.31 8.56
CA TYR A 16 7.34 0.89 8.86
C TYR A 16 7.81 -0.01 7.72
N HIS A 17 8.59 -1.04 8.08
CA HIS A 17 9.03 -2.08 7.16
C HIS A 17 7.90 -3.09 6.93
N ILE A 18 7.38 -3.10 5.71
CA ILE A 18 6.33 -4.01 5.28
C ILE A 18 7.03 -5.30 4.84
N THR A 19 7.06 -6.28 5.74
CA THR A 19 7.74 -7.57 5.54
C THR A 19 6.86 -8.60 4.81
N ALA A 20 5.56 -8.36 4.74
CA ALA A 20 4.60 -9.14 3.98
C ALA A 20 3.68 -8.18 3.21
N GLY A 21 4.04 -7.87 1.96
CA GLY A 21 3.21 -7.10 1.05
C GLY A 21 2.27 -8.04 0.30
N ALA A 22 1.02 -8.18 0.75
CA ALA A 22 -0.04 -8.74 -0.07
C ALA A 22 -0.73 -7.58 -0.79
N LEU A 23 -0.91 -7.70 -2.10
CA LEU A 23 -1.71 -6.74 -2.86
C LEU A 23 -3.16 -6.80 -2.40
N ALA A 24 -3.80 -5.64 -2.29
CA ALA A 24 -5.23 -5.58 -2.01
C ALA A 24 -6.07 -6.15 -3.16
N PHE A 25 -5.58 -6.05 -4.41
CA PHE A 25 -6.22 -6.55 -5.63
C PHE A 25 -5.12 -6.90 -6.69
N GLY A 26 -5.22 -8.03 -7.41
CA GLY A 26 -4.31 -8.38 -8.52
C GLY A 26 -3.44 -9.64 -8.35
N SER A 27 -2.56 -9.92 -9.33
CA SER A 27 -1.51 -10.96 -9.26
C SER A 27 -0.45 -10.58 -8.23
N ASN A 28 0.25 -11.55 -7.61
CA ASN A 28 1.19 -11.39 -6.47
C ASN A 28 2.33 -10.34 -6.57
N GLU A 29 2.41 -9.55 -7.64
CA GLU A 29 3.43 -8.55 -7.92
C GLU A 29 2.80 -7.20 -8.33
N PRO A 30 3.11 -6.09 -7.61
CA PRO A 30 2.53 -4.78 -7.92
C PRO A 30 3.03 -4.25 -9.26
N ASN A 31 2.14 -3.62 -10.00
CA ASN A 31 2.50 -2.76 -11.12
C ASN A 31 2.80 -1.34 -10.62
N GLU A 32 3.55 -0.58 -11.43
CA GLU A 32 3.70 0.85 -11.20
C GLU A 32 2.32 1.54 -11.19
N GLY A 33 2.10 2.40 -10.20
CA GLY A 33 0.83 3.09 -9.98
C GLY A 33 -0.18 2.32 -9.11
N ASP A 34 0.02 1.03 -8.84
CA ASP A 34 -0.88 0.28 -7.96
C ASP A 34 -0.91 0.88 -6.55
N ILE A 35 -2.11 0.99 -5.99
CA ILE A 35 -2.33 1.63 -4.69
C ILE A 35 -2.17 0.61 -3.56
N SER A 36 -1.38 0.98 -2.56
CA SER A 36 -1.14 0.25 -1.33
C SER A 36 -1.56 1.08 -0.12
N ILE A 37 -1.96 0.38 0.96
CA ILE A 37 -2.21 0.98 2.26
C ILE A 37 -1.19 0.46 3.28
N CYS A 38 -0.63 1.36 4.08
CA CYS A 38 0.14 0.94 5.24
C CYS A 38 -0.80 0.41 6.33
N LEU A 39 -0.73 -0.88 6.66
CA LEU A 39 -1.58 -1.44 7.72
C LEU A 39 -1.30 -0.82 9.10
N LYS A 40 -0.08 -0.32 9.35
CA LYS A 40 0.25 0.37 10.61
C LYS A 40 -0.40 1.74 10.70
N CYS A 41 -0.04 2.69 9.83
CA CYS A 41 -0.49 4.09 9.94
C CYS A 41 -1.70 4.44 9.06
N GLY A 42 -2.08 3.61 8.10
CA GLY A 42 -3.19 3.87 7.17
C GLY A 42 -2.85 4.77 5.98
N HIS A 43 -1.60 5.23 5.86
CA HIS A 43 -1.18 6.07 4.73
C HIS A 43 -1.30 5.33 3.40
N LEU A 44 -1.86 5.99 2.39
CA LEU A 44 -1.98 5.50 1.03
C LEU A 44 -0.71 5.84 0.24
N SER A 45 -0.26 4.93 -0.61
CA SER A 45 0.95 5.09 -1.41
C SER A 45 0.81 4.32 -2.72
N ALA A 46 1.55 4.72 -3.75
CA ALA A 46 1.61 4.01 -5.01
C ALA A 46 2.95 3.29 -5.16
N PHE A 47 2.97 2.22 -5.95
CA PHE A 47 4.23 1.58 -6.36
C PHE A 47 4.91 2.36 -7.48
N ASP A 48 6.23 2.49 -7.43
CA ASP A 48 7.06 2.99 -8.53
C ASP A 48 7.51 1.86 -9.47
N ALA A 49 8.19 2.20 -10.56
CA ALA A 49 8.77 1.24 -11.52
C ALA A 49 9.74 0.22 -10.88
N ASN A 50 10.29 0.53 -9.70
CA ASN A 50 11.19 -0.34 -8.93
C ASN A 50 10.46 -1.12 -7.82
N LYS A 51 9.11 -1.09 -7.79
CA LYS A 51 8.24 -1.72 -6.79
C LYS A 51 8.48 -1.21 -5.37
N ARG A 52 8.94 0.04 -5.22
CA ARG A 52 9.00 0.75 -3.95
C ARG A 52 7.75 1.58 -3.77
N LEU A 53 7.39 1.87 -2.51
CA LEU A 53 6.29 2.79 -2.24
C LEU A 53 6.77 4.23 -2.35
N ARG A 54 5.96 5.04 -3.02
CA ARG A 54 6.06 6.49 -3.09
C ARG A 54 4.75 7.14 -2.64
N PRO A 55 4.78 8.41 -2.21
CA PRO A 55 3.55 9.20 -2.06
C PRO A 55 2.73 9.19 -3.36
N LEU A 56 1.41 9.29 -3.20
CA LEU A 56 0.52 9.55 -4.33
C LEU A 56 0.81 10.94 -4.91
N THR A 57 0.64 11.09 -6.21
CA THR A 57 0.50 12.42 -6.83
C THR A 57 -0.85 13.04 -6.48
N ASP A 58 -1.02 14.34 -6.72
CA ASP A 58 -2.29 15.01 -6.47
C ASP A 58 -3.43 14.40 -7.29
N ASP A 59 -3.17 14.07 -8.56
CA ASP A 59 -4.15 13.42 -9.44
C ASP A 59 -4.54 12.02 -8.94
N GLU A 60 -3.58 11.23 -8.48
CA GLU A 60 -3.82 9.91 -7.90
C GLU A 60 -4.62 10.03 -6.60
N MET A 61 -4.31 11.01 -5.76
CA MET A 61 -5.03 11.28 -4.51
C MET A 61 -6.50 11.63 -4.79
N ILE A 62 -6.74 12.49 -5.79
CA ILE A 62 -8.10 12.86 -6.22
C ILE A 62 -8.82 11.63 -6.77
N ALA A 63 -8.16 10.80 -7.58
CA ALA A 63 -8.76 9.62 -8.19
C ALA A 63 -9.21 8.57 -7.16
N VAL A 64 -8.47 8.44 -6.05
CA VAL A 64 -8.82 7.50 -4.97
C VAL A 64 -9.71 8.12 -3.89
N ALA A 65 -9.87 9.44 -3.89
CA ALA A 65 -10.70 10.14 -2.92
C ALA A 65 -12.16 9.70 -3.07
N GLY A 66 -12.70 9.12 -1.99
CA GLY A 66 -14.07 8.62 -1.99
C GLY A 66 -14.26 7.23 -2.62
N ASP A 67 -13.20 6.58 -3.13
CA ASP A 67 -13.31 5.21 -3.65
C ASP A 67 -13.81 4.27 -2.53
N PRO A 68 -14.96 3.59 -2.72
CA PRO A 68 -15.51 2.69 -1.71
C PRO A 68 -14.53 1.62 -1.25
N ARG A 69 -13.68 1.10 -2.15
CA ARG A 69 -12.69 0.06 -1.84
C ARG A 69 -11.65 0.57 -0.85
N VAL A 70 -11.16 1.79 -1.07
CA VAL A 70 -10.18 2.46 -0.21
C VAL A 70 -10.79 2.75 1.17
N ILE A 71 -12.03 3.25 1.19
CA ILE A 71 -12.78 3.49 2.44
C ILE A 71 -12.95 2.19 3.24
N GLN A 72 -13.36 1.10 2.59
CA GLN A 72 -13.53 -0.20 3.26
C GLN A 72 -12.20 -0.73 3.80
N LEU A 73 -11.11 -0.58 3.04
CA LEU A 73 -9.79 -1.01 3.46
C LEU A 73 -9.30 -0.23 4.69
N GLN A 74 -9.48 1.10 4.72
CA GLN A 74 -9.17 1.92 5.89
C GLN A 74 -10.01 1.52 7.11
N LYS A 75 -11.30 1.24 6.94
CA LYS A 75 -12.18 0.74 8.01
C LYS A 75 -11.72 -0.62 8.53
N ALA A 76 -11.38 -1.55 7.64
CA ALA A 76 -10.89 -2.88 8.01
C ALA A 76 -9.60 -2.78 8.81
N ARG A 77 -8.63 -1.96 8.37
CA ARG A 77 -7.39 -1.66 9.10
C ARG A 77 -7.69 -1.18 10.52
N ALA A 78 -8.56 -0.18 10.67
CA ALA A 78 -8.87 0.43 11.97
C ALA A 78 -9.53 -0.55 12.96
N LYS A 79 -10.19 -1.62 12.48
CA LYS A 79 -10.75 -2.67 13.34
C LYS A 79 -9.70 -3.64 13.89
N VAL A 80 -8.63 -3.88 13.13
CA VAL A 80 -7.61 -4.87 13.46
C VAL A 80 -6.42 -4.23 14.18
N ILE A 81 -6.05 -3.03 13.78
CA ILE A 81 -4.95 -2.26 14.36
C ILE A 81 -5.57 -1.32 15.40
N LYS A 82 -5.51 -1.72 16.67
CA LYS A 82 -5.90 -0.84 17.80
C LYS A 82 -4.84 0.27 17.96
N PRO A 83 -5.25 1.48 18.36
CA PRO A 83 -4.32 2.58 18.67
C PRO A 83 -3.35 2.21 19.79
#